data_AF-M0DMW4-F1
#
_entry.id   AF-M0DMW4-F1
#
_cell.length_a   1.000
_cell.length_b   1.000
_cell.length_c   1.000
_cell.angle_alpha   90.00
_cell.angle_beta   90.00
_cell.angle_gamma   90.00
#
_symmetry.space_group_name_H-M   'P 1'
#
loop_
_entity.id
_entity.type
_entity.pdbx_description
1 polymer ?
#
loop_
_entity_poly.entity_id
_entity_poly.type
_entity_poly.pdbx_seq_one_letter_code
_entity_poly.pdbx_strand_id
1 'polypeptide(L)'
;MSDRRRPTVSIGDGGLAALADDERGVSNVVGYVLVFSLVTVTIGTVFAVGITGLEDRQEAARVANVERAFDVFDDNLRDVQRYGDPSRSTEIRLSGGTLSVAETTGVELRNASDGVVRGFEFRALTYANGDTTIAYEGGAWFRSDGGSAVMRSEPRFVAADGRTTLPIVRLYPLGPETVDRDGTVQVAVSRTSKPNLVQVATAGADDGPFDLRIESPYAEAWSRYFERTDGFSVNGTATDTANGTVVADLDHGDEVFIADAAVNIRLQR
;
A
#
# COMPACT_ATOMS: atom_id res chain seq x y z
N MET A 1 26.33 -112.89 -27.39
CA MET A 1 26.96 -112.03 -28.42
C MET A 1 26.78 -110.60 -27.93
N SER A 2 27.63 -110.09 -27.02
CA SER A 2 28.97 -109.55 -27.28
C SER A 2 28.94 -108.41 -28.30
N ASP A 3 29.00 -107.15 -27.86
CA ASP A 3 30.27 -106.43 -27.97
C ASP A 3 30.33 -105.16 -27.09
N ARG A 4 31.54 -104.87 -26.60
CA ARG A 4 31.92 -103.73 -25.73
C ARG A 4 32.35 -102.53 -26.57
N ARG A 5 32.05 -101.30 -26.13
CA ARG A 5 32.99 -100.16 -26.19
C ARG A 5 32.78 -99.19 -25.01
N ARG A 6 33.84 -98.99 -24.22
CA ARG A 6 34.23 -97.75 -23.50
C ARG A 6 35.52 -97.25 -24.22
N PRO A 7 35.97 -95.97 -24.20
CA PRO A 7 36.13 -95.13 -22.99
C PRO A 7 36.17 -93.58 -23.12
N THR A 8 36.33 -92.88 -21.97
CA THR A 8 37.07 -91.60 -21.66
C THR A 8 36.82 -90.31 -22.48
N VAL A 9 36.94 -89.05 -22.01
CA VAL A 9 37.19 -88.28 -20.76
C VAL A 9 36.99 -86.80 -21.19
N SER A 10 36.51 -85.90 -20.32
CA SER A 10 37.12 -84.55 -20.17
C SER A 10 36.63 -83.91 -18.88
N ILE A 11 37.57 -83.77 -17.93
CA ILE A 11 37.48 -82.87 -16.79
C ILE A 11 38.42 -81.69 -17.12
N GLY A 12 37.89 -80.47 -17.00
CA GLY A 12 38.56 -79.18 -17.27
C GLY A 12 37.54 -78.28 -17.97
N ASP A 13 37.14 -77.11 -17.48
CA ASP A 13 37.96 -76.11 -16.81
C ASP A 13 37.07 -75.06 -16.12
N GLY A 14 37.64 -74.36 -15.13
CA GLY A 14 37.40 -72.91 -15.03
C GLY A 14 36.30 -72.43 -14.09
N GLY A 15 36.52 -72.63 -12.78
CA GLY A 15 35.84 -71.88 -11.71
C GLY A 15 36.17 -70.38 -11.68
N LEU A 16 35.86 -69.64 -12.75
CA LEU A 16 36.03 -68.18 -12.81
C LEU A 16 34.73 -67.41 -13.08
N ALA A 17 33.61 -68.08 -13.36
CA ALA A 17 32.34 -67.41 -13.63
C ALA A 17 31.61 -66.90 -12.37
N ALA A 18 31.96 -67.39 -11.18
CA ALA A 18 31.23 -67.08 -9.95
C ALA A 18 31.66 -65.76 -9.27
N LEU A 19 32.71 -65.09 -9.76
CA LEU A 19 33.15 -63.78 -9.25
C LEU A 19 32.79 -62.61 -10.17
N ALA A 20 32.27 -62.88 -11.38
CA ALA A 20 31.84 -61.83 -12.33
C ALA A 20 30.36 -61.45 -12.20
N ASP A 21 29.62 -62.06 -11.25
CA ASP A 21 28.17 -61.89 -11.10
C ASP A 21 27.78 -60.94 -9.94
N ASP A 22 28.75 -60.47 -9.14
CA ASP A 22 28.48 -59.58 -7.98
C ASP A 22 28.52 -58.08 -8.35
N GLU A 23 29.22 -57.71 -9.44
CA GLU A 23 29.27 -56.31 -9.96
C GLU A 23 27.94 -55.85 -10.59
N ARG A 24 27.09 -56.80 -11.00
CA ARG A 24 25.74 -56.51 -11.53
C ARG A 24 24.76 -56.12 -10.42
N GLY A 25 24.93 -56.64 -9.20
CA GLY A 25 24.14 -56.28 -8.02
C GLY A 25 24.38 -54.82 -7.60
N VAL A 26 25.64 -54.39 -7.58
CA VAL A 26 26.04 -53.02 -7.22
C VAL A 26 25.55 -52.00 -8.26
N SER A 27 25.66 -52.32 -9.56
CA SER A 27 25.24 -51.41 -10.64
C SER A 27 23.74 -51.07 -10.59
N ASN A 28 22.90 -52.02 -10.18
CA ASN A 28 21.46 -51.83 -10.08
C ASN A 28 21.09 -50.92 -8.90
N VAL A 29 21.77 -51.09 -7.75
CA VAL A 29 21.59 -50.23 -6.58
C VAL A 29 22.09 -48.80 -6.87
N VAL A 30 23.25 -48.66 -7.52
CA VAL A 30 23.79 -47.36 -7.91
C VAL A 30 22.85 -46.65 -8.88
N GLY A 31 22.30 -47.35 -9.87
CA GLY A 31 21.32 -46.79 -10.80
C GLY A 31 20.06 -46.28 -10.10
N TYR A 32 19.52 -47.05 -9.16
CA TYR A 32 18.38 -46.63 -8.34
C TYR A 32 18.69 -45.38 -7.50
N VAL A 33 19.84 -45.36 -6.81
CA VAL A 33 20.26 -44.22 -5.99
C VAL A 33 20.45 -42.97 -6.84
N LEU A 34 21.03 -43.08 -8.03
CA LEU A 34 21.22 -41.96 -8.95
C LEU A 34 19.88 -41.39 -9.45
N VAL A 35 18.96 -42.24 -9.89
CA VAL A 35 17.63 -41.80 -10.35
C VAL A 35 16.83 -41.19 -9.21
N PHE A 36 16.84 -41.83 -8.03
CA PHE A 36 16.15 -41.31 -6.85
C PHE A 36 16.71 -39.94 -6.43
N SER A 37 18.03 -39.79 -6.44
CA SER A 37 18.69 -38.51 -6.14
C SER A 37 18.32 -37.43 -7.15
N LEU A 38 18.35 -37.76 -8.44
CA LEU A 38 17.97 -36.84 -9.52
C LEU A 38 16.51 -36.37 -9.38
N VAL A 39 15.58 -37.30 -9.15
CA VAL A 39 14.16 -36.99 -8.95
C VAL A 39 13.99 -36.12 -7.72
N THR A 40 14.63 -36.47 -6.60
CA THR A 40 14.54 -35.71 -5.34
C THR A 40 15.08 -34.29 -5.49
N VAL A 41 16.22 -34.11 -6.15
CA VAL A 41 16.81 -32.79 -6.44
C VAL A 41 15.87 -31.97 -7.32
N THR A 42 15.32 -32.58 -8.38
CA THR A 42 14.41 -31.89 -9.31
C THR A 42 13.14 -31.41 -8.59
N ILE A 43 12.50 -32.28 -7.80
CA ILE A 43 11.31 -31.93 -7.01
C ILE A 43 11.67 -30.83 -6.01
N GLY A 44 12.78 -30.98 -5.28
CA GLY A 44 13.25 -29.99 -4.32
C GLY A 44 13.42 -28.60 -4.94
N THR A 45 14.04 -28.51 -6.12
CA THR A 45 14.20 -27.23 -6.84
C THR A 45 12.87 -26.64 -7.29
N VAL A 46 11.94 -27.45 -7.82
CA VAL A 46 10.62 -26.97 -8.25
C VAL A 46 9.82 -26.45 -7.06
N PHE A 47 9.84 -27.13 -5.92
CA PHE A 47 9.15 -26.68 -4.71
C PHE A 47 9.74 -25.38 -4.17
N ALA A 48 11.07 -25.28 -4.09
CA ALA A 48 11.73 -24.08 -3.57
C ALA A 48 11.40 -22.82 -4.38
N VAL A 49 11.43 -22.91 -5.72
CA VAL A 49 11.09 -21.78 -6.61
C VAL A 49 9.57 -21.56 -6.69
N GLY A 50 8.80 -22.64 -6.66
CA GLY A 50 7.35 -22.59 -6.79
C GLY A 50 6.66 -21.93 -5.60
N ILE A 51 7.12 -22.20 -4.38
CA ILE A 51 6.54 -21.64 -3.16
C ILE A 51 6.83 -20.15 -3.05
N THR A 52 8.10 -19.73 -3.20
CA THR A 52 8.47 -18.31 -3.09
C THR A 52 7.75 -17.46 -4.13
N GLY A 53 7.74 -17.91 -5.39
CA GLY A 53 7.04 -17.21 -6.46
C GLY A 53 5.50 -17.20 -6.32
N LEU A 54 4.93 -18.08 -5.51
CA LEU A 54 3.50 -18.05 -5.16
C LEU A 54 3.23 -17.10 -3.99
N GLU A 55 4.07 -17.11 -2.96
CA GLU A 55 4.00 -16.21 -1.80
C GLU A 55 4.10 -14.74 -2.24
N ASP A 56 5.07 -14.40 -3.08
CA ASP A 56 5.24 -13.04 -3.62
C ASP A 56 3.99 -12.55 -4.36
N ARG A 57 3.36 -13.43 -5.16
CA ARG A 57 2.13 -13.09 -5.88
C ARG A 57 0.94 -12.95 -4.95
N GLN A 58 0.86 -13.76 -3.91
CA GLN A 58 -0.20 -13.62 -2.90
C GLN A 58 -0.05 -12.30 -2.16
N GLU A 59 1.17 -11.90 -1.79
CA GLU A 59 1.42 -10.63 -1.10
C GLU A 59 1.05 -9.43 -1.98
N ALA A 60 1.52 -9.41 -3.23
CA ALA A 60 1.15 -8.38 -4.19
C ALA A 60 -0.38 -8.30 -4.41
N ALA A 61 -1.06 -9.45 -4.47
CA ALA A 61 -2.52 -9.49 -4.61
C ALA A 61 -3.24 -8.99 -3.35
N ARG A 62 -2.71 -9.26 -2.15
CA ARG A 62 -3.26 -8.76 -0.87
C ARG A 62 -3.20 -7.23 -0.82
N VAL A 63 -2.04 -6.66 -1.11
CA VAL A 63 -1.85 -5.20 -1.16
C VAL A 63 -2.76 -4.55 -2.21
N ALA A 64 -2.85 -5.13 -3.40
CA ALA A 64 -3.75 -4.61 -4.45
C ALA A 64 -5.25 -4.69 -4.06
N ASN A 65 -5.65 -5.62 -3.19
CA ASN A 65 -7.01 -5.62 -2.64
C ASN A 65 -7.24 -4.44 -1.69
N VAL A 66 -6.23 -4.08 -0.89
CA VAL A 66 -6.31 -2.94 0.03
C VAL A 66 -6.36 -1.63 -0.73
N GLU A 67 -5.52 -1.45 -1.77
CA GLU A 67 -5.58 -0.26 -2.64
C GLU A 67 -6.98 -0.05 -3.22
N ARG A 68 -7.60 -1.10 -3.77
CA ARG A 68 -8.97 -1.04 -4.26
C ARG A 68 -9.99 -0.70 -3.18
N ALA A 69 -9.76 -1.15 -1.94
CA ALA A 69 -10.61 -0.77 -0.82
C ALA A 69 -10.43 0.72 -0.47
N PHE A 70 -9.21 1.27 -0.58
CA PHE A 70 -8.96 2.71 -0.41
C PHE A 70 -9.60 3.56 -1.52
N ASP A 71 -9.65 3.08 -2.77
CA ASP A 71 -10.43 3.73 -3.84
C ASP A 71 -11.92 3.83 -3.47
N VAL A 72 -12.51 2.70 -3.02
CA VAL A 72 -13.91 2.68 -2.57
C VAL A 72 -14.13 3.57 -1.34
N PHE A 73 -13.15 3.62 -0.44
CA PHE A 73 -13.19 4.49 0.74
C PHE A 73 -13.15 5.98 0.38
N ASP A 74 -12.28 6.39 -0.55
CA ASP A 74 -12.21 7.76 -1.08
C ASP A 74 -13.53 8.16 -1.75
N ASP A 75 -14.08 7.29 -2.60
CA ASP A 75 -15.39 7.53 -3.23
C ASP A 75 -16.52 7.64 -2.19
N ASN A 76 -16.54 6.77 -1.18
CA ASN A 76 -17.49 6.86 -0.06
C ASN A 76 -17.34 8.18 0.72
N LEU A 77 -16.12 8.66 0.95
CA LEU A 77 -15.88 9.94 1.62
C LEU A 77 -16.33 11.12 0.77
N ARG A 78 -16.18 11.04 -0.55
CA ARG A 78 -16.69 12.04 -1.50
C ARG A 78 -18.21 12.05 -1.52
N ASP A 79 -18.85 10.90 -1.44
CA ASP A 79 -20.30 10.78 -1.36
C ASP A 79 -20.87 11.36 -0.06
N VAL A 80 -20.20 11.04 1.06
CA VAL A 80 -20.50 11.71 2.33
C VAL A 80 -20.28 13.22 2.14
N GLN A 81 -19.20 13.72 1.58
CA GLN A 81 -19.03 15.16 1.42
C GLN A 81 -20.02 15.84 0.48
N ARG A 82 -20.39 15.21 -0.63
CA ARG A 82 -21.16 15.85 -1.70
C ARG A 82 -22.66 15.62 -1.59
N TYR A 83 -23.09 14.39 -1.31
CA TYR A 83 -24.50 13.99 -1.45
C TYR A 83 -25.28 13.97 -0.14
N GLY A 84 -24.63 14.23 1.00
CA GLY A 84 -25.38 14.34 2.25
C GLY A 84 -25.66 13.00 2.93
N ASP A 85 -25.10 11.89 2.44
CA ASP A 85 -25.24 10.56 3.07
C ASP A 85 -24.85 10.55 4.56
N PRO A 86 -25.71 10.09 5.47
CA PRO A 86 -25.43 10.18 6.91
C PRO A 86 -24.20 9.36 7.31
N SER A 87 -23.97 8.22 6.64
CA SER A 87 -22.83 7.34 6.87
C SER A 87 -22.56 6.44 5.67
N ARG A 88 -21.29 6.08 5.47
CA ARG A 88 -20.83 5.05 4.53
C ARG A 88 -19.87 4.10 5.25
N SER A 89 -19.66 2.91 4.70
CA SER A 89 -18.67 1.97 5.25
C SER A 89 -17.95 1.23 4.15
N THR A 90 -16.66 0.99 4.37
CA THR A 90 -15.81 0.19 3.49
C THR A 90 -15.25 -0.99 4.28
N GLU A 91 -15.27 -2.18 3.69
CA GLU A 91 -14.61 -3.36 4.26
C GLU A 91 -13.19 -3.48 3.72
N ILE A 92 -12.20 -3.59 4.62
CA ILE A 92 -10.79 -3.76 4.29
C ILE A 92 -10.31 -5.08 4.87
N ARG A 93 -9.78 -5.96 4.02
CA ARG A 93 -9.13 -7.20 4.46
C ARG A 93 -7.67 -6.90 4.77
N LEU A 94 -7.28 -7.03 6.03
CA LEU A 94 -5.96 -6.63 6.51
C LEU A 94 -4.84 -7.54 6.00
N SER A 95 -5.14 -8.83 5.82
CA SER A 95 -4.25 -9.78 5.14
C SER A 95 -2.81 -9.85 5.69
N GLY A 96 -2.63 -9.63 6.99
CA GLY A 96 -1.32 -9.58 7.67
C GLY A 96 -0.83 -8.17 8.01
N GLY A 97 -1.48 -7.12 7.47
CA GLY A 97 -1.17 -5.73 7.75
C GLY A 97 -1.94 -5.12 8.93
N THR A 98 -1.58 -3.88 9.23
CA THR A 98 -2.11 -3.05 10.31
C THR A 98 -2.93 -1.91 9.72
N LEU A 99 -4.10 -1.62 10.27
CA LEU A 99 -4.88 -0.43 9.93
C LEU A 99 -4.94 0.52 11.13
N SER A 100 -4.65 1.80 10.91
CA SER A 100 -4.52 2.81 11.95
C SER A 100 -5.13 4.15 11.55
N VAL A 101 -5.55 4.95 12.53
CA VAL A 101 -6.06 6.33 12.41
C VAL A 101 -5.37 7.23 13.44
N ALA A 102 -4.09 6.96 13.70
CA ALA A 102 -3.31 7.63 14.74
C ALA A 102 -2.46 8.81 14.21
N GLU A 103 -2.03 8.74 12.95
CA GLU A 103 -1.20 9.77 12.33
C GLU A 103 -1.99 11.08 12.19
N THR A 104 -1.34 12.21 12.45
CA THR A 104 -1.94 13.55 12.34
C THR A 104 -1.38 14.27 11.13
N THR A 105 -2.27 14.93 10.39
CA THR A 105 -1.93 15.86 9.32
C THR A 105 -2.34 17.27 9.77
N GLY A 106 -1.39 18.20 9.72
CA GLY A 106 -1.61 19.61 10.01
C GLY A 106 -1.81 20.39 8.72
N VAL A 107 -2.77 21.31 8.69
CA VAL A 107 -2.95 22.23 7.56
C VAL A 107 -3.20 23.64 8.08
N GLU A 108 -2.47 24.60 7.52
CA GLU A 108 -2.60 26.01 7.83
C GLU A 108 -2.73 26.84 6.55
N LEU A 109 -3.72 27.72 6.53
CA LEU A 109 -3.82 28.83 5.60
C LEU A 109 -3.15 30.05 6.25
N ARG A 110 -2.09 30.54 5.63
CA ARG A 110 -1.26 31.65 6.11
C ARG A 110 -1.40 32.84 5.16
N ASN A 111 -1.25 34.05 5.68
CA ASN A 111 -1.32 35.29 4.90
C ASN A 111 0.08 35.81 4.53
N ALA A 112 0.16 36.94 3.83
CA ALA A 112 1.42 37.50 3.34
C ALA A 112 2.40 37.88 4.45
N SER A 113 1.88 38.18 5.65
CA SER A 113 2.67 38.47 6.86
C SER A 113 3.03 37.22 7.67
N ASP A 114 2.86 36.02 7.11
CA ASP A 114 3.08 34.71 7.74
C ASP A 114 2.17 34.44 8.96
N GLY A 115 1.05 35.16 9.07
CA GLY A 115 0.03 34.96 10.09
C GLY A 115 -0.93 33.82 9.72
N VAL A 116 -1.26 32.96 10.69
CA VAL A 116 -2.24 31.88 10.49
C VAL A 116 -3.65 32.47 10.46
N VAL A 117 -4.27 32.44 9.27
CA VAL A 117 -5.68 32.84 9.07
C VAL A 117 -6.60 31.70 9.51
N ARG A 118 -6.25 30.47 9.14
CA ARG A 118 -7.01 29.28 9.51
C ARG A 118 -6.11 28.06 9.64
N GLY A 119 -6.18 27.36 10.77
CA GLY A 119 -5.49 26.08 10.98
C GLY A 119 -6.46 24.97 11.36
N PHE A 120 -6.12 23.74 10.99
CA PHE A 120 -6.80 22.54 11.47
C PHE A 120 -5.88 21.33 11.43
N GLU A 121 -6.09 20.43 12.38
CA GLU A 121 -5.46 19.12 12.44
C GLU A 121 -6.53 18.04 12.29
N PHE A 122 -6.17 16.96 11.61
CA PHE A 122 -7.03 15.79 11.42
C PHE A 122 -6.18 14.53 11.31
N ARG A 123 -6.83 13.36 11.38
CA ARG A 123 -6.13 12.08 11.28
C ARG A 123 -6.00 11.58 9.85
N ALA A 124 -4.96 10.79 9.61
CA ALA A 124 -4.82 9.97 8.41
C ALA A 124 -5.28 8.53 8.70
N LEU A 125 -5.99 7.90 7.75
CA LEU A 125 -6.24 6.45 7.79
C LEU A 125 -5.08 5.75 7.09
N THR A 126 -4.31 4.95 7.80
CA THR A 126 -3.07 4.33 7.32
C THR A 126 -3.15 2.81 7.41
N TYR A 127 -2.85 2.11 6.31
CA TYR A 127 -2.60 0.69 6.26
C TYR A 127 -1.10 0.45 6.07
N ALA A 128 -0.49 -0.39 6.90
CA ALA A 128 0.93 -0.73 6.82
C ALA A 128 1.12 -2.25 6.74
N ASN A 129 1.94 -2.70 5.80
CA ASN A 129 2.36 -4.10 5.66
C ASN A 129 3.77 -4.18 5.08
N GLY A 130 4.74 -4.61 5.89
CA GLY A 130 6.16 -4.58 5.53
C GLY A 130 6.62 -3.16 5.20
N ASP A 131 7.21 -2.98 4.02
CA ASP A 131 7.68 -1.68 3.51
C ASP A 131 6.61 -0.87 2.77
N THR A 132 5.41 -1.45 2.57
CA THR A 132 4.29 -0.78 1.90
C THR A 132 3.37 -0.11 2.91
N THR A 133 3.14 1.18 2.70
CA THR A 133 2.15 1.98 3.43
C THR A 133 1.13 2.56 2.45
N ILE A 134 -0.15 2.45 2.77
CA ILE A 134 -1.24 3.12 2.06
C ILE A 134 -1.90 4.07 3.05
N ALA A 135 -2.04 5.34 2.71
CA ALA A 135 -2.62 6.32 3.63
C ALA A 135 -3.62 7.24 2.95
N TYR A 136 -4.67 7.62 3.66
CA TYR A 136 -5.64 8.62 3.24
C TYR A 136 -5.57 9.82 4.17
N GLU A 137 -5.35 11.01 3.61
CA GLU A 137 -5.38 12.28 4.34
C GLU A 137 -5.89 13.42 3.45
N GLY A 138 -6.68 14.32 4.03
CA GLY A 138 -7.02 15.60 3.40
C GLY A 138 -7.84 15.54 2.10
N GLY A 139 -8.31 14.36 1.68
CA GLY A 139 -8.97 14.17 0.38
C GLY A 139 -8.09 13.50 -0.68
N ALA A 140 -6.88 13.11 -0.30
CA ALA A 140 -5.93 12.38 -1.12
C ALA A 140 -5.65 11.02 -0.49
N TRP A 141 -5.22 10.06 -1.30
CA TRP A 141 -4.60 8.84 -0.78
C TRP A 141 -3.30 8.51 -1.50
N PHE A 142 -2.38 7.92 -0.74
CA PHE A 142 -0.99 7.72 -1.10
C PHE A 142 -0.63 6.25 -0.99
N ARG A 143 0.28 5.80 -1.85
CA ARG A 143 1.03 4.55 -1.67
C ARG A 143 2.49 4.91 -1.48
N SER A 144 3.10 4.42 -0.41
CA SER A 144 4.53 4.53 -0.15
C SER A 144 5.15 3.13 -0.13
N ASP A 145 6.27 2.97 -0.82
CA ASP A 145 7.11 1.77 -0.76
C ASP A 145 8.52 2.21 -0.35
N GLY A 146 8.98 1.80 0.83
CA GLY A 146 10.36 2.11 1.28
C GLY A 146 10.66 3.61 1.40
N GLY A 147 9.65 4.44 1.66
CA GLY A 147 9.79 5.88 1.92
C GLY A 147 9.51 6.80 0.73
N SER A 148 9.33 6.27 -0.49
CA SER A 148 8.88 7.09 -1.63
C SER A 148 7.37 6.98 -1.81
N ALA A 149 6.67 8.10 -1.63
CA ALA A 149 5.21 8.16 -1.70
C ALA A 149 4.69 8.65 -3.06
N VAL A 150 3.68 7.96 -3.60
CA VAL A 150 2.96 8.34 -4.80
C VAL A 150 1.50 8.62 -4.43
N MET A 151 1.01 9.82 -4.77
CA MET A 151 -0.41 10.15 -4.66
C MET A 151 -1.18 9.37 -5.74
N ARG A 152 -2.19 8.61 -5.32
CA ARG A 152 -3.00 7.73 -6.17
C ARG A 152 -4.37 8.31 -6.47
N SER A 153 -4.96 9.00 -5.48
CA SER A 153 -6.12 9.85 -5.67
C SER A 153 -5.82 11.24 -5.15
N GLU A 154 -6.23 12.23 -5.92
CA GLU A 154 -5.92 13.63 -5.70
C GLU A 154 -7.11 14.36 -5.08
N PRO A 155 -6.87 15.37 -4.24
CA PRO A 155 -7.95 16.19 -3.72
C PRO A 155 -8.50 17.09 -4.85
N ARG A 156 -9.75 17.52 -4.71
CA ARG A 156 -10.40 18.37 -5.72
C ARG A 156 -10.17 19.86 -5.45
N PHE A 157 -8.91 20.25 -5.23
CA PHE A 157 -8.58 21.66 -5.04
C PHE A 157 -8.69 22.37 -6.38
N VAL A 158 -9.30 23.55 -6.36
CA VAL A 158 -9.51 24.36 -7.57
C VAL A 158 -9.18 25.80 -7.25
N ALA A 159 -8.30 26.39 -8.04
CA ALA A 159 -7.95 27.80 -8.00
C ALA A 159 -8.20 28.39 -9.39
N ALA A 160 -9.19 29.26 -9.52
CA ALA A 160 -9.58 29.87 -10.78
C ALA A 160 -10.36 31.17 -10.54
N ASP A 161 -10.29 32.11 -11.49
CA ASP A 161 -11.10 33.34 -11.49
C ASP A 161 -11.02 34.16 -10.18
N GLY A 162 -9.84 34.22 -9.56
CA GLY A 162 -9.60 34.92 -8.29
C GLY A 162 -10.08 34.16 -7.04
N ARG A 163 -10.64 32.96 -7.20
CA ARG A 163 -11.17 32.15 -6.12
C ARG A 163 -10.41 30.83 -5.97
N THR A 164 -10.05 30.48 -4.74
CA THR A 164 -9.53 29.16 -4.38
C THR A 164 -10.53 28.40 -3.52
N THR A 165 -10.79 27.14 -3.87
CA THR A 165 -11.67 26.21 -3.14
C THR A 165 -10.90 24.96 -2.74
N LEU A 166 -10.83 24.70 -1.44
CA LEU A 166 -10.08 23.59 -0.82
C LEU A 166 -11.05 22.65 -0.09
N PRO A 167 -11.61 21.61 -0.77
CA PRO A 167 -12.43 20.60 -0.13
C PRO A 167 -11.59 19.62 0.71
N ILE A 168 -11.10 20.07 1.86
CA ILE A 168 -10.24 19.26 2.73
C ILE A 168 -11.08 18.36 3.64
N VAL A 169 -10.77 17.07 3.59
CA VAL A 169 -11.46 16.02 4.34
C VAL A 169 -10.78 15.81 5.68
N ARG A 170 -11.53 16.01 6.78
CA ARG A 170 -10.98 15.92 8.13
C ARG A 170 -11.56 14.72 8.86
N LEU A 171 -10.72 13.72 9.10
CA LEU A 171 -11.08 12.50 9.82
C LEU A 171 -10.88 12.66 11.32
N TYR A 172 -11.91 12.30 12.09
CA TYR A 172 -11.89 12.30 13.55
C TYR A 172 -12.19 10.89 14.08
N PRO A 173 -11.24 10.24 14.79
CA PRO A 173 -11.41 8.86 15.21
C PRO A 173 -12.44 8.74 16.33
N LEU A 174 -13.30 7.73 16.24
CA LEU A 174 -14.29 7.37 17.26
C LEU A 174 -14.11 5.91 17.69
N GLY A 175 -13.26 5.67 18.68
CA GLY A 175 -13.02 4.35 19.24
C GLY A 175 -11.54 3.93 19.09
N PRO A 176 -11.24 2.64 18.87
CA PRO A 176 -9.86 2.21 18.71
C PRO A 176 -9.23 2.86 17.48
N GLU A 177 -8.06 3.46 17.65
CA GLU A 177 -7.31 4.10 16.57
C GLU A 177 -6.51 3.07 15.76
N THR A 178 -6.27 1.86 16.25
CA THR A 178 -5.45 0.86 15.56
C THR A 178 -6.07 -0.54 15.66
N VAL A 179 -6.00 -1.29 14.56
CA VAL A 179 -6.44 -2.69 14.47
C VAL A 179 -5.38 -3.51 13.74
N ASP A 180 -4.73 -4.39 14.51
CA ASP A 180 -3.62 -5.25 14.06
C ASP A 180 -4.02 -6.72 14.19
N ARG A 181 -4.92 -7.19 13.33
CA ARG A 181 -5.26 -8.62 13.29
C ARG A 181 -5.65 -9.08 11.90
N ASP A 182 -5.31 -10.32 11.60
CA ASP A 182 -5.85 -11.01 10.42
C ASP A 182 -7.38 -11.02 10.44
N GLY A 183 -7.97 -10.55 9.35
CA GLY A 183 -9.41 -10.48 9.18
C GLY A 183 -9.86 -9.34 8.28
N THR A 184 -11.17 -9.13 8.26
CA THR A 184 -11.83 -7.98 7.63
C THR A 184 -12.14 -6.95 8.71
N VAL A 185 -11.84 -5.69 8.45
CA VAL A 185 -12.20 -4.54 9.27
C VAL A 185 -13.18 -3.68 8.48
N GLN A 186 -14.30 -3.33 9.11
CA GLN A 186 -15.23 -2.36 8.56
C GLN A 186 -14.81 -0.95 9.01
N VAL A 187 -14.46 -0.12 8.05
CA VAL A 187 -14.19 1.30 8.26
C VAL A 187 -15.49 2.06 8.03
N ALA A 188 -16.14 2.46 9.13
CA ALA A 188 -17.37 3.23 9.09
C ALA A 188 -17.06 4.71 9.19
N VAL A 189 -17.60 5.50 8.26
CA VAL A 189 -17.52 6.96 8.27
C VAL A 189 -18.91 7.55 8.46
N SER A 190 -19.02 8.53 9.34
CA SER A 190 -20.27 9.27 9.56
C SER A 190 -20.01 10.76 9.63
N ARG A 191 -20.95 11.51 9.06
CA ARG A 191 -20.84 12.96 8.99
C ARG A 191 -21.05 13.60 10.37
N THR A 192 -20.25 14.62 10.69
CA THR A 192 -20.46 15.44 11.90
C THR A 192 -21.43 16.61 11.63
N SER A 193 -21.35 17.24 10.46
CA SER A 193 -22.15 18.42 10.09
C SER A 193 -22.45 18.44 8.59
N LYS A 194 -23.53 19.13 8.18
CA LYS A 194 -23.81 19.33 6.74
C LYS A 194 -22.62 20.02 6.07
N PRO A 195 -22.22 19.56 4.87
CA PRO A 195 -21.05 20.08 4.18
C PRO A 195 -21.39 21.51 3.75
N ASN A 196 -20.72 22.49 4.34
CA ASN A 196 -20.88 23.89 3.98
C ASN A 196 -19.55 24.38 3.42
N LEU A 197 -19.63 25.06 2.28
CA LEU A 197 -18.50 25.81 1.76
C LEU A 197 -18.43 27.13 2.53
N VAL A 198 -17.32 27.35 3.25
CA VAL A 198 -17.13 28.52 4.10
C VAL A 198 -16.03 29.37 3.50
N GLN A 199 -16.32 30.66 3.28
CA GLN A 199 -15.27 31.64 2.98
C GLN A 199 -14.45 31.84 4.25
N VAL A 200 -13.17 31.51 4.18
CA VAL A 200 -12.27 31.57 5.34
C VAL A 200 -11.30 32.74 5.28
N ALA A 201 -11.07 33.31 4.09
CA ALA A 201 -10.18 34.44 3.91
C ALA A 201 -10.55 35.24 2.66
N THR A 202 -10.28 36.56 2.69
CA THR A 202 -10.35 37.47 1.55
C THR A 202 -9.09 38.33 1.52
N ALA A 203 -8.45 38.49 0.35
CA ALA A 203 -7.15 39.17 0.26
C ALA A 203 -7.16 40.59 0.84
N GLY A 204 -8.24 41.35 0.65
CA GLY A 204 -8.35 42.72 1.18
C GLY A 204 -8.58 42.82 2.70
N ALA A 205 -9.17 41.80 3.32
CA ALA A 205 -9.48 41.82 4.76
C ALA A 205 -8.41 41.12 5.60
N ASP A 206 -7.77 40.10 5.05
CA ASP A 206 -6.90 39.17 5.77
C ASP A 206 -5.42 39.23 5.33
N ASP A 207 -5.04 40.27 4.59
CA ASP A 207 -3.66 40.53 4.12
C ASP A 207 -3.13 39.45 3.17
N GLY A 208 -3.86 39.22 2.07
CA GLY A 208 -3.43 38.30 1.01
C GLY A 208 -2.16 38.79 0.26
N PRO A 209 -1.49 37.94 -0.55
CA PRO A 209 -1.84 36.57 -0.95
C PRO A 209 -1.75 35.54 0.19
N PHE A 210 -2.22 34.32 -0.07
CA PHE A 210 -2.29 33.26 0.92
C PHE A 210 -1.45 32.05 0.53
N ASP A 211 -0.89 31.39 1.55
CA ASP A 211 -0.12 30.16 1.42
C ASP A 211 -0.84 29.03 2.15
N LEU A 212 -0.84 27.83 1.57
CA LEU A 212 -1.31 26.60 2.19
C LEU A 212 -0.11 25.77 2.66
N ARG A 213 0.12 25.76 3.97
CA ARG A 213 1.11 24.90 4.63
C ARG A 213 0.45 23.57 5.00
N ILE A 214 1.04 22.46 4.58
CA ILE A 214 0.62 21.10 4.95
C ILE A 214 1.79 20.38 5.64
N GLU A 215 1.54 19.87 6.83
CA GLU A 215 2.45 19.05 7.62
C GLU A 215 1.98 17.58 7.53
N SER A 216 2.73 16.79 6.77
CA SER A 216 2.39 15.43 6.38
C SER A 216 3.64 14.56 6.14
N PRO A 217 3.62 13.27 6.51
CA PRO A 217 4.65 12.30 6.09
C PRO A 217 4.78 12.17 4.56
N TYR A 218 3.76 12.59 3.81
CA TYR A 218 3.66 12.49 2.35
C TYR A 218 3.96 13.82 1.65
N ALA A 219 4.67 14.75 2.32
CA ALA A 219 4.97 16.09 1.81
C ALA A 219 5.62 16.10 0.40
N GLU A 220 6.47 15.13 0.07
CA GLU A 220 7.06 15.02 -1.27
C GLU A 220 6.00 14.77 -2.37
N ALA A 221 5.00 13.94 -2.07
CA ALA A 221 3.90 13.65 -2.99
C ALA A 221 2.97 14.87 -3.12
N TRP A 222 2.74 15.61 -2.03
CA TRP A 222 2.01 16.88 -2.07
C TRP A 222 2.74 17.95 -2.89
N SER A 223 4.06 18.09 -2.74
CA SER A 223 4.87 19.02 -3.53
C SER A 223 4.68 18.78 -5.04
N ARG A 224 4.82 17.52 -5.46
CA ARG A 224 4.58 17.12 -6.86
C ARG A 224 3.14 17.37 -7.34
N TYR A 225 2.17 17.30 -6.44
CA TYR A 225 0.78 17.60 -6.77
C TYR A 225 0.61 19.10 -7.04
N PHE A 226 1.11 19.97 -6.16
CA PHE A 226 1.00 21.42 -6.33
C PHE A 226 1.80 21.93 -7.54
N GLU A 227 2.98 21.37 -7.83
CA GLU A 227 3.76 21.70 -9.04
C GLU A 227 3.01 21.45 -10.36
N ARG A 228 2.04 20.54 -10.36
CA ARG A 228 1.28 20.11 -11.55
C ARG A 228 -0.13 20.69 -11.61
N THR A 229 -0.63 21.22 -10.50
CA THR A 229 -2.02 21.67 -10.41
C THR A 229 -2.09 23.15 -10.73
N ASP A 230 -2.86 23.51 -11.75
CA ASP A 230 -3.05 24.90 -12.13
C ASP A 230 -3.61 25.74 -10.97
N GLY A 231 -3.05 26.94 -10.81
CA GLY A 231 -3.44 27.91 -9.77
C GLY A 231 -2.76 27.69 -8.41
N PHE A 232 -1.74 26.83 -8.35
CA PHE A 232 -0.87 26.62 -7.20
C PHE A 232 0.60 26.61 -7.63
N SER A 233 1.49 27.12 -6.78
CA SER A 233 2.93 26.96 -6.92
C SER A 233 3.57 26.51 -5.61
N VAL A 234 4.67 25.76 -5.66
CA VAL A 234 5.39 25.36 -4.45
C VAL A 234 6.36 26.45 -4.02
N ASN A 235 6.24 26.89 -2.77
CA ASN A 235 7.19 27.80 -2.15
C ASN A 235 8.45 27.02 -1.74
N GLY A 236 9.46 27.02 -2.59
CA GLY A 236 10.69 26.25 -2.38
C GLY A 236 11.54 26.68 -1.18
N THR A 237 11.30 27.86 -0.59
CA THR A 237 12.05 28.33 0.59
C THR A 237 11.37 27.92 1.89
N ALA A 238 10.04 27.88 1.91
CA ALA A 238 9.24 27.49 3.08
C ALA A 238 8.94 25.98 3.13
N THR A 239 9.06 25.28 2.00
CA THR A 239 8.89 23.83 1.89
C THR A 239 10.11 23.09 2.41
N ASP A 240 9.88 22.09 3.25
CA ASP A 240 10.88 21.16 3.78
C ASP A 240 10.29 19.75 3.81
N THR A 241 10.35 19.08 2.65
CA THR A 241 9.78 17.73 2.50
C THR A 241 10.52 16.69 3.33
N ALA A 242 11.78 16.93 3.71
CA ALA A 242 12.54 16.05 4.59
C ALA A 242 11.99 16.04 6.02
N ASN A 243 11.43 17.17 6.46
CA ASN A 243 10.72 17.30 7.74
C ASN A 243 9.19 17.23 7.59
N GLY A 244 8.69 16.73 6.45
CA GLY A 244 7.26 16.50 6.24
C GLY A 244 6.45 17.79 6.09
N THR A 245 7.03 18.88 5.61
CA THR A 245 6.33 20.16 5.39
C THR A 245 6.34 20.54 3.92
N VAL A 246 5.19 20.91 3.38
CA VAL A 246 5.04 21.53 2.05
C VAL A 246 4.25 22.82 2.18
N VAL A 247 4.65 23.84 1.43
CA VAL A 247 3.97 25.14 1.38
C VAL A 247 3.66 25.46 -0.07
N ALA A 248 2.38 25.66 -0.38
CA ALA A 248 1.91 26.03 -1.70
C ALA A 248 1.33 27.45 -1.68
N ASP A 249 1.85 28.32 -2.55
CA ASP A 249 1.29 29.64 -2.78
C ASP A 249 -0.03 29.50 -3.57
N LEU A 250 -1.05 30.28 -3.21
CA LEU A 250 -2.34 30.29 -3.90
C LEU A 250 -2.37 31.41 -4.94
N ASP A 251 -2.27 31.07 -6.23
CA ASP A 251 -2.24 32.05 -7.33
C ASP A 251 -3.56 32.84 -7.44
N HIS A 252 -4.66 32.24 -6.97
CA HIS A 252 -6.00 32.83 -6.96
C HIS A 252 -6.54 32.98 -5.53
N GLY A 253 -5.94 33.91 -4.78
CA GLY A 253 -6.24 34.13 -3.37
C GLY A 253 -7.21 35.27 -3.05
N ASP A 254 -7.94 35.87 -4.00
CA ASP A 254 -8.83 37.00 -3.66
C ASP A 254 -9.91 36.55 -2.67
N GLU A 255 -10.46 35.36 -2.89
CA GLU A 255 -11.35 34.66 -1.96
C GLU A 255 -10.92 33.21 -1.77
N VAL A 256 -10.72 32.78 -0.51
CA VAL A 256 -10.40 31.39 -0.18
C VAL A 256 -11.59 30.75 0.52
N PHE A 257 -12.03 29.61 -0.01
CA PHE A 257 -13.10 28.80 0.54
C PHE A 257 -12.57 27.43 0.97
N ILE A 258 -12.98 27.00 2.16
CA ILE A 258 -12.70 25.64 2.66
C ILE A 258 -14.03 24.94 2.87
N ALA A 259 -14.15 23.70 2.39
CA ALA A 259 -15.31 22.88 2.71
C ALA A 259 -15.19 22.38 4.15
N ASP A 260 -16.18 22.67 4.97
CA ASP A 260 -16.28 22.09 6.31
C ASP A 260 -16.76 20.64 6.22
N ALA A 261 -15.83 19.73 5.93
CA ALA A 261 -16.06 18.29 5.78
C ALA A 261 -15.46 17.49 6.95
N ALA A 262 -15.93 17.76 8.17
CA ALA A 262 -15.61 16.95 9.34
C ALA A 262 -16.36 15.61 9.31
N VAL A 263 -15.60 14.51 9.27
CA VAL A 263 -16.13 13.15 9.21
C VAL A 263 -15.56 12.34 10.37
N ASN A 264 -16.45 11.73 11.15
CA ASN A 264 -16.05 10.76 12.14
C ASN A 264 -15.71 9.44 11.45
N ILE A 265 -14.63 8.79 11.87
CA ILE A 265 -14.20 7.49 11.39
C ILE A 265 -14.15 6.51 12.55
N ARG A 266 -14.63 5.29 12.34
CA ARG A 266 -14.58 4.21 13.31
C ARG A 266 -14.11 2.93 12.64
N LEU A 267 -13.15 2.28 13.28
CA LEU A 267 -12.73 0.93 12.93
C LEU A 267 -13.62 -0.07 13.69
N GLN A 268 -14.39 -0.87 12.95
CA GLN A 268 -15.31 -1.87 13.47
C GLN A 268 -14.94 -3.25 12.96
N ARG A 269 -15.34 -4.27 13.72
CA ARG A 269 -15.10 -5.67 13.42
C ARG A 269 -16.38 -6.38 13.06
#